data_AF-A0A2T2T241-F1
#
_entry.id   AF-A0A2T2T241-F1
#
_cell.length_a   1.000
_cell.length_b   1.000
_cell.length_c   1.000
_cell.angle_alpha   90.00
_cell.angle_beta   90.00
_cell.angle_gamma   90.00
#
_symmetry.space_group_name_H-M   'P 1'
#
loop_
_entity.id
_entity.type
_entity.pdbx_description
1 polymer ?
#
loop_
_entity_poly.entity_id
_entity_poly.type
_entity_poly.pdbx_seq_one_letter_code
_entity_poly.pdbx_strand_id
1 'polypeptide(L)' 'LGEDNSPAENKTATITIDVYQKRLSAEDAASDHEEAINLCVDHLRRQLEKYKSKLRSTDKDAHR' A
#
# COMPACT_ATOMS: atom_id res chain seq x y z
N LEU A 1 -25.16 22.19 -12.16
CA LEU A 1 -24.29 21.01 -12.03
C LEU A 1 -25.20 19.82 -11.83
N GLY A 2 -25.55 19.12 -12.91
CA GLY A 2 -26.21 17.82 -12.80
C GLY A 2 -25.12 16.81 -12.55
N GLU A 3 -24.73 16.62 -11.29
CA GLU A 3 -23.82 15.54 -10.95
C GLU A 3 -24.63 14.26 -10.94
N ASP A 4 -24.34 13.42 -11.93
CA ASP A 4 -24.77 12.04 -11.94
C ASP A 4 -24.17 11.37 -10.70
N ASN A 5 -24.99 11.18 -9.66
CA ASN A 5 -24.63 10.55 -8.39
C ASN A 5 -24.59 9.02 -8.50
N SER A 6 -24.50 8.49 -9.73
CA SER A 6 -24.29 7.08 -9.99
C SER A 6 -23.00 6.62 -9.29
N PRO A 7 -23.01 5.44 -8.63
CA PRO A 7 -21.80 4.91 -8.03
C PRO A 7 -20.67 4.84 -9.06
N ALA A 8 -19.49 5.33 -8.70
CA ALA A 8 -18.31 5.21 -9.55
C ALA A 8 -18.12 3.74 -10.01
N GLU A 9 -17.80 3.57 -11.30
CA GLU A 9 -17.62 2.25 -11.93
C GLU A 9 -16.61 1.39 -11.15
N ASN A 10 -15.51 2.01 -10.70
CA ASN A 10 -14.51 1.39 -9.85
C ASN A 10 -14.61 1.89 -8.41
N LYS A 11 -14.34 0.99 -7.47
CA LYS A 11 -14.16 1.28 -6.05
C LYS A 11 -12.68 1.44 -5.77
N THR A 12 -12.31 2.62 -5.27
CA THR A 12 -10.92 2.94 -4.92
C THR A 12 -10.69 2.68 -3.43
N ALA A 13 -9.56 2.06 -3.10
CA ALA A 13 -9.06 1.92 -1.75
C ALA A 13 -7.67 2.55 -1.64
N THR A 14 -7.39 3.16 -0.50
CA THR A 14 -6.06 3.66 -0.16
C THR A 14 -5.70 3.18 1.24
N ILE A 15 -4.56 2.52 1.37
CA ILE A 15 -4.04 2.05 2.66
C ILE A 15 -2.68 2.67 2.89
N THR A 16 -2.53 3.32 4.04
CA THR A 16 -1.27 3.87 4.52
C THR A 16 -0.91 3.24 5.85
N ILE A 17 0.31 2.73 5.97
CA ILE A 17 0.85 2.19 7.22
C ILE A 17 2.14 2.91 7.59
N ASP A 18 2.25 3.26 8.87
CA ASP A 18 3.48 3.79 9.45
C ASP A 18 4.27 2.63 10.05
N VAL A 19 5.51 2.47 9.59
CA VAL A 19 6.49 1.51 10.11
C VAL A 19 7.68 2.28 10.67
N TYR A 20 8.61 1.58 11.31
CA TYR A 20 9.80 2.21 11.89
C TYR A 20 10.51 3.13 10.87
N GLN A 21 10.62 4.42 11.18
CA GLN A 21 11.29 5.42 10.35
C GLN A 21 10.78 5.54 8.89
N LYS A 22 9.60 5.00 8.54
CA LYS A 22 9.09 5.05 7.17
C LYS A 22 7.56 4.94 7.11
N ARG A 23 6.95 5.66 6.18
CA ARG A 23 5.54 5.49 5.77
C ARG A 23 5.47 4.71 4.46
N LEU A 24 4.57 3.72 4.40
CA LEU A 24 4.26 2.96 3.19
C LEU A 24 2.82 3.22 2.80
N SER A 25 2.54 3.35 1.50
CA SER A 25 1.21 3.61 0.98
C SER A 25 0.95 2.79 -0.27
N ALA A 26 -0.30 2.38 -0.44
CA ALA A 26 -0.82 1.78 -1.65
C ALA A 26 -2.20 2.39 -1.95
N GLU A 27 -2.47 2.58 -3.23
CA GLU A 27 -3.76 3.01 -3.76
C GLU A 27 -4.08 2.12 -4.95
N ASP A 28 -5.26 1.52 -4.93
CA ASP A 28 -5.72 0.63 -5.98
C ASP A 28 -7.23 0.81 -6.19
N ALA A 29 -7.70 0.44 -7.38
CA ALA A 29 -9.11 0.51 -7.75
C ALA A 29 -9.55 -0.80 -8.41
N ALA A 30 -10.74 -1.26 -8.07
CA ALA A 30 -11.28 -2.53 -8.54
C ALA A 30 -12.80 -2.49 -8.67
N SER A 31 -13.41 -3.60 -9.09
CA SER A 31 -14.86 -3.70 -9.29
C SER A 31 -15.65 -3.64 -7.98
N ASP A 32 -15.04 -4.11 -6.89
CA ASP A 32 -15.55 -3.99 -5.53
C ASP A 32 -14.46 -3.55 -4.54
N HIS A 33 -14.88 -3.21 -3.32
CA HIS A 33 -13.95 -2.74 -2.28
C HIS A 33 -13.03 -3.85 -1.77
N GLU A 34 -13.48 -5.12 -1.78
CA GLU A 34 -12.69 -6.24 -1.28
C GLU A 34 -11.47 -6.46 -2.18
N GLU A 35 -11.67 -6.48 -3.49
CA GLU A 35 -10.62 -6.59 -4.49
C GLU A 35 -9.64 -5.40 -4.40
N ALA A 36 -10.15 -4.16 -4.30
CA ALA A 36 -9.29 -2.98 -4.18
C ALA A 36 -8.43 -3.01 -2.91
N ILE A 37 -8.99 -3.48 -1.78
CA ILE A 37 -8.26 -3.66 -0.52
C ILE A 37 -7.21 -4.76 -0.66
N ASN A 38 -7.54 -5.90 -1.29
CA ASN A 38 -6.61 -7.00 -1.49
C ASN A 38 -5.41 -6.58 -2.34
N LEU A 39 -5.62 -5.80 -3.40
CA LEU A 39 -4.55 -5.22 -4.22
C LEU A 39 -3.63 -4.31 -3.39
N CYS A 40 -4.20 -3.42 -2.56
CA CYS A 40 -3.43 -2.57 -1.67
C CYS A 40 -2.57 -3.40 -0.70
N VAL A 41 -3.13 -4.47 -0.12
CA VAL A 41 -2.43 -5.37 0.81
C VAL A 41 -1.27 -6.09 0.12
N ASP A 42 -1.46 -6.58 -1.11
CA ASP A 42 -0.41 -7.22 -1.89
C ASP A 42 0.74 -6.26 -2.22
N HIS A 43 0.42 -5.02 -2.57
CA HIS A 43 1.40 -3.96 -2.77
C HIS A 43 2.17 -3.66 -1.49
N LEU A 44 1.48 -3.48 -0.36
CA LEU A 44 2.11 -3.21 0.93
C LEU A 44 2.98 -4.37 1.40
N ARG A 45 2.58 -5.63 1.18
CA ARG A 45 3.39 -6.82 1.46
C ARG A 45 4.73 -6.76 0.73
N ARG A 46 4.73 -6.47 -0.58
CA ARG A 46 5.96 -6.36 -1.37
C ARG A 46 6.84 -5.19 -0.89
N GLN A 47 6.23 -4.06 -0.56
CA GLN A 47 6.93 -2.91 0.00
C GLN A 47 7.59 -3.24 1.35
N LEU A 48 6.88 -3.95 2.22
CA LEU A 48 7.36 -4.39 3.53
C LEU A 48 8.55 -5.35 3.41
N GLU A 49 8.48 -6.35 2.54
CA GLU A 49 9.60 -7.28 2.31
C GLU A 49 10.85 -6.55 1.82
N LYS A 50 10.69 -5.62 0.87
CA LYS A 50 11.79 -4.78 0.37
C LYS A 50 12.33 -3.83 1.44
N TYR A 51 11.49 -3.32 2.32
CA TYR A 51 11.90 -2.46 3.41
C TYR A 51 12.68 -3.25 4.48
N LYS A 52 12.17 -4.41 4.89
CA LYS A 52 12.82 -5.30 5.86
C LYS A 52 14.20 -5.78 5.39
N SER A 53 14.35 -6.10 4.11
CA SER A 53 15.65 -6.51 3.55
C SER A 53 16.68 -5.38 3.60
N LYS A 54 16.27 -4.13 3.33
CA LYS A 54 17.13 -2.95 3.46
C LYS A 54 17.55 -2.71 4.91
N LEU A 55 16.61 -2.76 5.84
CA LEU A 55 16.89 -2.56 7.27
C LEU A 55 17.96 -3.54 7.77
N ARG A 56 17.82 -4.83 7.42
CA ARG A 56 18.80 -5.88 7.76
C ARG A 56 20.17 -5.66 7.10
N SER A 57 20.21 -5.15 5.88
CA SER A 57 21.49 -4.84 5.21
C SER A 57 22.23 -3.71 5.93
N THR A 58 21.52 -2.62 6.26
CA THR A 58 22.10 -1.47 6.94
C THR A 58 22.63 -1.83 8.33
N ASP A 59 21.91 -2.66 9.08
CA ASP A 59 22.35 -3.14 10.39
C ASP A 59 23.65 -3.97 10.32
N LYS A 60 23.75 -4.85 9.31
CA LYS A 60 24.94 -5.67 9.08
C LYS A 60 26.17 -4.83 8.68
N ASP A 61 25.98 -3.76 7.91
CA ASP A 61 27.06 -2.88 7.48
C ASP A 61 27.53 -1.94 8.62
N ALA A 62 26.67 -1.62 9.60
CA ALA A 62 27.00 -0.80 10.76
C ALA A 62 27.86 -1.54 11.82
N HIS A 63 27.89 -2.88 11.78
CA HIS A 63 28.66 -3.72 12.70
C HIS A 63 29.98 -4.26 12.11
N ARG A 64 30.43 -3.71 10.97
CA ARG A 64 31.75 -3.97 10.36
C ARG A 64 32.71 -2.83 10.62
#